data_AF-A0A2G8E910-F1
#
_entry.id   AF-A0A2G8E910-F1
#
_cell.length_a   1.000
_cell.length_b   1.000
_cell.length_c   1.000
_cell.angle_alpha   90.00
_cell.angle_beta   90.00
_cell.angle_gamma   90.00
#
_symmetry.space_group_name_H-M   'P 1'
#
loop_
_entity.id
_entity.type
_entity.pdbx_description
1 polymer ?
#
loop_
_entity_poly.entity_id
_entity_poly.type
_entity_poly.pdbx_seq_one_letter_code
_entity_poly.pdbx_strand_id
1 'polypeptide(L)'
;MFLSKVAIDWRWAKDPYQLHRALWQLFPDRPTAQRDFLFRVEEGGNSQQGIPVLLQSVSSPQQSQAAIVLASKSINYALPPGALLNFRLRANPVKTIKDSQGRTNRHGQIKSCRVPLVTEEECLAWLARKLASAACLRSARIIREPALRFDKKGVGGKIQPLCFEGELVVEQPANLHDLISQGIGPGKSMGCGLLSLARA
;
A
#
# COMPACT_ATOMS: atom_id res chain seq x y z
N MET A 1 -1.69 -0.63 -16.87
CA MET A 1 -1.27 0.28 -15.77
C MET A 1 0.20 0.63 -15.94
N PHE A 2 0.71 1.64 -15.23
CA PHE A 2 2.12 2.02 -15.23
C PHE A 2 2.78 1.59 -13.92
N LEU A 3 4.05 1.16 -14.00
CA LEU A 3 4.91 0.93 -12.87
C LEU A 3 6.15 1.80 -13.01
N SER A 4 6.41 2.62 -12.00
CA SER A 4 7.44 3.66 -12.04
C SER A 4 8.31 3.63 -10.80
N LYS A 5 9.61 3.89 -10.99
CA LYS A 5 10.54 4.23 -9.91
C LYS A 5 10.58 5.75 -9.79
N VAL A 6 10.32 6.25 -8.60
CA VAL A 6 10.26 7.68 -8.30
C VAL A 6 11.20 7.98 -7.14
N ALA A 7 11.93 9.09 -7.22
CA ALA A 7 12.66 9.66 -6.10
C ALA A 7 11.93 10.90 -5.59
N ILE A 8 11.52 10.91 -4.32
CA ILE A 8 10.88 12.05 -3.68
C ILE A 8 11.92 12.86 -2.92
N ASP A 9 11.95 14.18 -3.07
CA ASP A 9 12.83 15.03 -2.26
C ASP A 9 12.49 14.84 -0.77
N TRP A 10 13.51 14.57 0.04
CA TRP A 10 13.39 14.30 1.47
C TRP A 10 12.65 15.42 2.23
N ARG A 11 12.72 16.67 1.75
CA ARG A 11 12.01 17.83 2.32
C ARG A 11 10.50 17.66 2.28
N TRP A 12 10.00 16.89 1.31
CA TRP A 12 8.58 16.57 1.10
C TRP A 12 8.20 15.19 1.63
N ALA A 13 9.11 14.49 2.32
CA ALA A 13 8.91 13.12 2.80
C ALA A 13 9.10 12.99 4.32
N LYS A 14 9.01 14.11 5.06
CA LYS A 14 9.16 14.13 6.53
C LYS A 14 8.10 13.32 7.28
N ASP A 15 6.92 13.22 6.69
CA ASP A 15 5.83 12.39 7.21
C ASP A 15 5.07 11.71 6.05
N PRO A 16 4.34 10.62 6.33
CA PRO A 16 3.60 9.88 5.31
C PRO A 16 2.56 10.71 4.53
N TYR A 17 2.00 11.76 5.14
CA TYR A 17 1.03 12.63 4.50
C TYR A 17 1.69 13.62 3.54
N GLN A 18 2.84 14.19 3.91
CA GLN A 18 3.67 14.97 2.99
C GLN A 18 4.10 14.14 1.79
N LEU A 19 4.59 12.91 2.03
CA LEU A 19 5.00 12.00 0.97
C LEU A 19 3.83 11.71 0.01
N HIS A 20 2.65 11.43 0.55
CA HIS A 20 1.44 11.24 -0.25
C HIS A 20 1.08 12.48 -1.08
N ARG A 21 1.19 13.70 -0.51
CA ARG A 21 0.95 14.94 -1.25
C ARG A 21 1.98 15.18 -2.35
N ALA A 22 3.25 14.82 -2.12
CA ALA A 22 4.30 14.89 -3.14
C ALA A 22 4.00 13.99 -4.33
N LEU A 23 3.56 12.75 -4.09
CA LEU A 23 3.16 11.83 -5.15
C LEU A 23 1.96 12.33 -5.97
N TRP A 24 1.02 13.03 -5.36
CA TRP A 24 -0.09 13.65 -6.08
C TRP A 24 0.35 14.70 -7.11
N GLN A 25 1.49 15.37 -6.89
CA GLN A 25 2.01 16.34 -7.84
C GLN A 25 2.51 15.70 -9.14
N LEU A 26 2.72 14.37 -9.18
CA LEU A 26 3.09 13.65 -10.40
C LEU A 26 1.91 13.53 -11.39
N PHE A 27 0.70 13.92 -10.99
CA PHE A 27 -0.52 13.80 -11.78
C PHE A 27 -1.28 15.14 -11.79
N PRO A 28 -0.79 16.16 -12.53
CA PRO A 28 -1.45 17.47 -12.61
C PRO A 28 -2.82 17.38 -13.29
N ASP A 29 -3.59 18.47 -13.18
CA ASP A 29 -4.91 18.65 -13.82
C ASP A 29 -6.03 17.71 -13.34
N ARG A 30 -5.88 17.15 -12.13
CA ARG A 30 -6.85 16.21 -11.54
C ARG A 30 -7.23 16.53 -10.07
N PRO A 31 -7.65 17.77 -9.75
CA PRO A 31 -7.88 18.18 -8.36
C PRO A 31 -9.03 17.45 -7.65
N THR A 32 -10.01 16.95 -8.40
CA THR A 32 -11.19 16.24 -7.88
C THR A 32 -11.14 14.73 -8.09
N ALA A 33 -10.07 14.21 -8.71
CA ALA A 33 -9.97 12.79 -9.01
C ALA A 33 -9.87 11.96 -7.74
N GLN A 34 -10.47 10.77 -7.77
CA GLN A 34 -10.15 9.76 -6.78
C GLN A 34 -8.75 9.24 -7.03
N ARG A 35 -8.03 8.90 -5.95
CA ARG A 35 -6.66 8.40 -6.04
C ARG A 35 -6.61 7.08 -6.82
N ASP A 36 -5.94 7.11 -7.96
CA ASP A 36 -5.77 6.01 -8.92
C ASP A 36 -4.35 5.42 -8.91
N PHE A 37 -3.59 5.68 -7.84
CA PHE A 37 -2.25 5.14 -7.64
C PHE A 37 -2.05 4.47 -6.28
N LEU A 38 -1.13 3.50 -6.27
CA LEU A 38 -0.60 2.80 -5.11
C LEU A 38 0.90 2.98 -5.08
N PHE A 39 1.50 2.95 -3.91
CA PHE A 39 2.94 3.06 -3.80
C PHE A 39 3.47 2.29 -2.61
N ARG A 40 4.76 2.00 -2.64
CA ARG A 40 5.54 1.47 -1.52
C ARG A 40 6.86 2.24 -1.44
N VAL A 41 7.21 2.68 -0.25
CA VAL A 41 8.53 3.29 0.03
C VAL A 41 9.55 2.16 0.09
N GLU A 42 10.57 2.25 -0.75
CA GLU A 42 11.68 1.30 -0.81
C GLU A 42 12.83 1.75 0.10
N GLU A 43 13.76 0.83 0.38
CA GLU A 43 14.96 1.14 1.17
C GLU A 43 16.04 1.82 0.32
N GLY A 44 17.02 2.44 0.98
CA GLY A 44 18.23 2.97 0.32
C GLY A 44 18.18 4.45 -0.09
N GLY A 45 17.21 5.23 0.36
CA GLY A 45 17.17 6.67 0.13
C GLY A 45 18.10 7.48 1.04
N ASN A 46 18.55 8.64 0.57
CA ASN A 46 19.25 9.64 1.39
C ASN A 46 18.89 11.07 0.95
N SER A 47 19.44 12.07 1.61
CA SER A 47 19.14 13.48 1.32
C SER A 47 19.57 13.94 -0.08
N GLN A 48 20.53 13.27 -0.70
CA GLN A 48 21.03 13.58 -2.05
C GLN A 48 20.23 12.87 -3.15
N GLN A 49 19.85 11.61 -2.92
CA GLN A 49 19.15 10.77 -3.90
C GLN A 49 17.62 10.82 -3.77
N GLY A 50 17.12 11.38 -2.66
CA GLY A 50 15.71 11.37 -2.31
C GLY A 50 15.26 10.03 -1.72
N ILE A 51 13.97 9.96 -1.41
CA ILE A 51 13.30 8.76 -0.89
C ILE A 51 12.80 7.93 -2.08
N PRO A 52 13.32 6.71 -2.30
CA PRO A 52 12.90 5.86 -3.40
C PRO A 52 11.51 5.30 -3.14
N VAL A 53 10.67 5.37 -4.17
CA VAL A 53 9.29 4.89 -4.14
C VAL A 53 9.01 4.07 -5.40
N LEU A 54 8.47 2.87 -5.19
CA LEU A 54 7.81 2.12 -6.24
C LEU A 54 6.36 2.60 -6.35
N LEU A 55 5.99 3.13 -7.52
CA LEU A 55 4.68 3.71 -7.80
C LEU A 55 3.97 2.89 -8.88
N GLN A 56 2.75 2.46 -8.59
CA GLN A 56 1.83 1.90 -9.56
C GLN A 56 0.68 2.87 -9.78
N SER A 57 0.39 3.23 -11.02
CA SER A 57 -0.64 4.22 -11.36
C SER A 57 -1.39 3.86 -12.63
N VAL A 58 -2.63 4.34 -12.77
CA VAL A 58 -3.41 4.18 -14.01
C VAL A 58 -2.81 5.01 -15.14
N SER A 59 -2.40 6.24 -14.85
CA SER A 59 -1.76 7.16 -15.80
C SER A 59 -0.24 7.20 -15.62
N SER A 60 0.49 7.59 -16.68
CA SER A 60 1.94 7.80 -16.59
C SER A 60 2.24 9.00 -15.67
N PRO A 61 3.14 8.87 -14.67
CA PRO A 61 3.51 9.99 -13.84
C PRO A 61 4.36 11.00 -14.63
N GLN A 62 4.22 12.27 -14.29
CA GLN A 62 5.04 13.38 -14.78
C GLN A 62 5.99 13.84 -13.69
N GLN A 63 7.13 14.43 -14.05
CA GLN A 63 8.04 15.02 -13.06
C GLN A 63 7.38 16.24 -12.38
N SER A 64 7.74 16.48 -11.12
CA SER A 64 7.24 17.62 -10.35
C SER A 64 8.36 18.23 -9.49
N GLN A 65 8.08 19.35 -8.83
CA GLN A 65 9.04 19.98 -7.92
C GLN A 65 9.39 19.08 -6.73
N ALA A 66 8.46 18.23 -6.27
CA ALA A 66 8.65 17.38 -5.11
C ALA A 66 9.20 15.98 -5.45
N ALA A 67 9.09 15.55 -6.71
CA ALA A 67 9.39 14.17 -7.08
C ALA A 67 9.87 14.02 -8.54
N ILE A 68 10.91 13.21 -8.71
CA ILE A 68 11.53 12.90 -10.00
C ILE A 68 11.17 11.47 -10.40
N VAL A 69 10.66 11.29 -11.62
CA VAL A 69 10.43 9.97 -12.21
C VAL A 69 11.76 9.48 -12.80
N LEU A 70 12.32 8.43 -12.20
CA LEU A 70 13.61 7.83 -12.61
C LEU A 70 13.42 6.82 -13.75
N ALA A 71 12.34 6.06 -13.69
CA ALA A 71 11.95 5.11 -14.74
C ALA A 71 10.44 4.91 -14.71
N SER A 72 9.83 4.74 -15.87
CA SER A 72 8.41 4.38 -15.98
C SER A 72 8.22 3.39 -17.12
N LYS A 73 7.39 2.38 -16.89
CA LYS A 73 6.98 1.43 -17.93
C LYS A 73 5.51 1.10 -17.81
N SER A 74 4.86 0.89 -18.96
CA SER A 74 3.58 0.21 -18.98
C SER A 74 3.79 -1.26 -18.59
N ILE A 75 2.89 -1.78 -17.75
CA ILE A 75 2.91 -3.17 -17.33
C ILE A 75 1.54 -3.80 -17.60
N ASN A 76 1.60 -5.02 -18.13
CA ASN A 76 0.49 -5.94 -18.20
C ASN A 76 0.93 -7.24 -17.51
N TYR A 77 0.21 -7.66 -16.49
CA TYR A 77 0.57 -8.85 -15.72
C TYR A 77 0.07 -10.10 -16.46
N ALA A 78 0.99 -10.97 -16.87
CA ALA A 78 0.64 -12.32 -17.27
C ALA A 78 0.36 -13.15 -16.02
N LEU A 79 -0.91 -13.48 -15.78
CA LEU A 79 -1.37 -14.22 -14.59
C LEU A 79 -2.06 -15.53 -15.00
N PRO A 80 -1.35 -16.53 -15.57
CA PRO A 80 -1.97 -17.80 -15.92
C PRO A 80 -2.56 -18.48 -14.67
N PRO A 81 -3.78 -19.07 -14.74
CA PRO A 81 -4.28 -19.94 -13.69
C PRO A 81 -3.27 -21.04 -13.36
N GLY A 82 -3.07 -21.34 -12.09
CA GLY A 82 -2.11 -22.32 -11.60
C GLY A 82 -0.66 -21.84 -11.53
N ALA A 83 -0.33 -20.64 -12.00
CA ALA A 83 1.03 -20.12 -11.92
C ALA A 83 1.47 -19.87 -10.47
N LEU A 84 2.65 -20.38 -10.11
CA LEU A 84 3.34 -20.05 -8.87
C LEU A 84 4.10 -18.73 -9.05
N LEU A 85 3.85 -17.76 -8.17
CA LEU A 85 4.46 -16.44 -8.22
C LEU A 85 4.99 -16.03 -6.85
N ASN A 86 6.16 -15.42 -6.85
CA ASN A 86 6.68 -14.67 -5.71
C ASN A 86 5.87 -13.38 -5.55
N PHE A 87 5.56 -13.00 -4.31
CA PHE A 87 4.87 -11.76 -4.01
C PHE A 87 5.54 -10.96 -2.89
N ARG A 88 5.35 -9.64 -2.94
CA ARG A 88 5.65 -8.71 -1.84
C ARG A 88 4.49 -7.75 -1.64
N LEU A 89 4.03 -7.62 -0.40
CA LEU A 89 2.92 -6.75 -0.02
C LEU A 89 3.20 -6.07 1.32
N ARG A 90 3.36 -4.74 1.31
CA ARG A 90 3.25 -3.94 2.53
C ARG A 90 1.78 -3.67 2.81
N ALA A 91 1.25 -4.11 3.95
CA ALA A 91 -0.15 -3.93 4.31
C ALA A 91 -0.30 -3.54 5.79
N ASN A 92 -1.49 -3.01 6.13
CA ASN A 92 -1.87 -2.69 7.51
C ASN A 92 -2.96 -3.67 7.98
N PRO A 93 -2.60 -4.86 8.48
CA PRO A 93 -3.55 -5.87 8.94
C PRO A 93 -4.22 -5.40 10.23
N VAL A 94 -5.51 -5.09 10.13
CA VAL A 94 -6.31 -4.55 11.25
C VAL A 94 -7.64 -5.25 11.36
N LYS A 95 -8.16 -5.33 12.58
CA LYS A 95 -9.56 -5.63 12.89
C LYS A 95 -10.27 -4.37 13.38
N THR A 96 -11.58 -4.31 13.15
CA THR A 96 -12.42 -3.20 13.62
C THR A 96 -13.15 -3.64 14.88
N ILE A 97 -12.96 -2.89 15.97
CA ILE A 97 -13.60 -3.12 17.27
C ILE A 97 -14.35 -1.86 17.71
N LYS A 98 -15.29 -1.99 18.64
CA LYS A 98 -15.89 -0.83 19.31
C LYS A 98 -14.89 -0.18 20.25
N ASP A 99 -14.96 1.14 20.37
CA ASP A 99 -14.08 1.92 21.24
C ASP A 99 -14.33 1.52 22.71
N SER A 100 -13.31 0.94 23.36
CA SER A 100 -13.40 0.50 24.75
C SER A 100 -13.58 1.65 25.74
N GLN A 101 -13.24 2.88 25.34
CA GLN A 101 -13.48 4.08 26.16
C GLN A 101 -14.89 4.65 25.96
N GLY A 102 -15.77 3.99 25.20
CA GLY A 102 -17.17 4.40 25.04
C GLY A 102 -17.38 5.71 24.26
N ARG A 103 -16.34 6.26 23.64
CA ARG A 103 -16.43 7.52 22.88
C ARG A 103 -17.44 7.39 21.73
N THR A 104 -18.29 8.38 21.57
CA THR A 104 -19.34 8.38 20.55
C THR A 104 -18.93 9.11 19.28
N ASN A 105 -19.55 8.73 18.16
CA ASN A 105 -19.48 9.49 16.91
C ASN A 105 -20.51 10.64 16.93
N ARG A 106 -20.57 11.42 15.84
CA ARG A 106 -21.53 12.54 15.69
C ARG A 106 -23.00 12.12 15.74
N HIS A 107 -23.30 10.82 15.60
CA HIS A 107 -24.64 10.26 15.66
C HIS A 107 -24.94 9.58 17.01
N GLY A 108 -24.12 9.79 18.04
CA GLY A 108 -24.32 9.24 19.38
C GLY A 108 -23.97 7.75 19.53
N GLN A 109 -23.46 7.09 18.49
CA GLN A 109 -23.09 5.67 18.54
C GLN A 109 -21.64 5.47 18.98
N ILE A 110 -21.34 4.38 19.70
CA ILE A 110 -19.96 4.03 20.06
C ILE A 110 -19.09 3.94 18.80
N LYS A 111 -18.02 4.72 18.80
CA LYS A 111 -17.06 4.84 17.71
C LYS A 111 -16.44 3.47 17.43
N SER A 112 -16.19 3.20 16.16
CA SER A 112 -15.44 2.01 15.74
C SER A 112 -13.97 2.39 15.52
N CYS A 113 -13.08 1.57 16.07
CA CYS A 113 -11.63 1.77 16.05
C CYS A 113 -10.97 0.60 15.31
N ARG A 114 -9.99 0.92 14.47
CA ARG A 114 -9.14 -0.09 13.82
C ARG A 114 -7.95 -0.36 14.73
N VAL A 115 -7.78 -1.61 15.12
CA VAL A 115 -6.64 -2.07 15.91
C VAL A 115 -5.80 -3.05 15.09
N PRO A 116 -4.45 -2.97 15.15
CA PRO A 116 -3.59 -3.94 14.48
C PRO A 116 -3.87 -5.36 14.95
N LEU A 117 -3.72 -6.32 14.04
CA LEU A 117 -3.57 -7.73 14.41
C LEU A 117 -2.18 -7.93 15.02
N VAL A 118 -2.09 -8.79 16.03
CA VAL A 118 -0.89 -8.86 16.89
C VAL A 118 -0.12 -10.15 16.65
N THR A 119 -0.82 -11.28 16.51
CA THR A 119 -0.17 -12.57 16.29
C THR A 119 0.11 -12.82 14.82
N GLU A 120 1.10 -13.66 14.55
CA GLU A 120 1.48 -14.03 13.18
C GLU A 120 0.36 -14.80 12.50
N GLU A 121 -0.30 -15.70 13.21
CA GLU A 121 -1.43 -16.49 12.73
C GLU A 121 -2.61 -15.61 12.32
N GLU A 122 -2.96 -14.60 13.15
CA GLU A 122 -3.99 -13.61 12.80
C GLU A 122 -3.62 -12.85 11.51
N CYS A 123 -2.34 -12.47 11.36
CA CYS A 123 -1.86 -11.72 10.21
C CYS A 123 -1.85 -12.57 8.92
N LEU A 124 -1.41 -13.82 9.00
CA LEU A 124 -1.42 -14.77 7.90
C LEU A 124 -2.86 -15.13 7.49
N ALA A 125 -3.74 -15.38 8.46
CA ALA A 125 -5.17 -15.60 8.19
C ALA A 125 -5.82 -14.37 7.53
N TRP A 126 -5.44 -13.15 7.94
CA TRP A 126 -5.87 -11.92 7.28
C TRP A 126 -5.39 -11.85 5.83
N LEU A 127 -4.12 -12.18 5.56
CA LEU A 127 -3.55 -12.18 4.21
C LEU A 127 -4.25 -13.21 3.32
N ALA A 128 -4.36 -14.46 3.78
CA ALA A 128 -5.03 -15.53 3.07
C ALA A 128 -6.47 -15.14 2.71
N ARG A 129 -7.23 -14.60 3.68
CA ARG A 129 -8.60 -14.11 3.43
C ARG A 129 -8.66 -12.97 2.41
N LYS A 130 -7.64 -12.11 2.35
CA LYS A 130 -7.58 -11.02 1.36
C LYS A 130 -7.24 -11.51 -0.05
N LEU A 131 -6.57 -12.65 -0.17
CA LEU A 131 -6.22 -13.28 -1.44
C LEU A 131 -7.24 -14.33 -1.90
N ALA A 132 -8.08 -14.85 -1.00
CA ALA A 132 -8.93 -16.03 -1.22
C ALA A 132 -9.84 -15.99 -2.46
N SER A 133 -10.22 -14.81 -2.96
CA SER A 133 -11.01 -14.70 -4.20
C SER A 133 -10.17 -14.80 -5.48
N ALA A 134 -8.85 -14.80 -5.37
CA ALA A 134 -7.91 -14.54 -6.46
C ALA A 134 -6.74 -15.53 -6.52
N ALA A 135 -6.20 -15.93 -5.37
CA ALA A 135 -5.01 -16.74 -5.27
C ALA A 135 -4.96 -17.54 -3.96
N CYS A 136 -4.34 -18.71 -4.03
CA CYS A 136 -4.02 -19.55 -2.88
C CYS A 136 -2.65 -19.15 -2.32
N LEU A 137 -2.59 -18.77 -1.04
CA LEU A 137 -1.34 -18.49 -0.36
C LEU A 137 -0.58 -19.81 -0.10
N ARG A 138 0.67 -19.92 -0.54
CA ARG A 138 1.52 -21.11 -0.33
C ARG A 138 2.47 -20.94 0.84
N SER A 139 3.16 -19.82 0.85
CA SER A 139 4.13 -19.47 1.89
C SER A 139 4.10 -17.97 2.11
N ALA A 140 4.36 -17.54 3.35
CA ALA A 140 4.55 -16.13 3.66
C ALA A 140 5.41 -15.99 4.91
N ARG A 141 6.39 -15.08 4.85
CA ARG A 141 7.06 -14.52 6.02
C ARG A 141 6.51 -13.14 6.31
N ILE A 142 6.54 -12.76 7.58
CA ILE A 142 6.17 -11.43 8.05
C ILE A 142 7.41 -10.66 8.45
N ILE A 143 7.63 -9.53 7.80
CA ILE A 143 8.67 -8.56 8.15
C ILE A 143 7.98 -7.41 8.89
N ARG A 144 8.38 -7.21 10.15
CA ARG A 144 7.86 -6.12 10.98
C ARG A 144 8.45 -4.81 10.54
N GLU A 145 7.61 -3.78 10.45
CA GLU A 145 8.05 -2.43 10.11
C GLU A 145 7.80 -1.45 11.25
N PRO A 146 8.53 -0.33 11.29
CA PRO A 146 8.24 0.75 12.23
C PRO A 146 6.81 1.28 12.08
N ALA A 147 6.20 1.66 13.19
CA ALA A 147 4.91 2.32 13.16
C ALA A 147 5.01 3.67 12.44
N LEU A 148 4.08 3.92 11.51
CA LEU A 148 3.97 5.22 10.86
C LEU A 148 2.99 6.10 11.62
N ARG A 149 3.46 7.29 12.01
CA ARG A 149 2.66 8.34 12.63
C ARG A 149 2.44 9.46 11.61
N PHE A 150 1.25 10.03 11.62
CA PHE A 150 0.90 11.15 10.75
C PHE A 150 -0.08 12.06 11.48
N ASP A 151 -0.12 13.33 11.08
CA ASP A 151 -1.18 14.25 11.47
C ASP A 151 -2.17 14.40 10.32
N LYS A 152 -3.46 14.25 10.61
CA LYS A 152 -4.53 14.54 9.66
C LYS A 152 -5.45 15.60 10.26
N LYS A 153 -5.26 16.85 9.84
CA LYS A 153 -6.09 18.00 10.26
C LYS A 153 -6.12 18.17 11.79
N GLY A 154 -4.96 18.07 12.44
CA GLY A 154 -4.82 18.17 13.90
C GLY A 154 -5.20 16.90 14.65
N VAL A 155 -5.54 15.81 13.95
CA VAL A 155 -5.80 14.50 14.55
C VAL A 155 -4.65 13.57 14.22
N GLY A 156 -3.87 13.23 15.24
CA GLY A 156 -2.82 12.23 15.14
C GLY A 156 -3.38 10.85 14.76
N GLY A 157 -2.76 10.22 13.77
CA GLY A 157 -3.03 8.87 13.32
C GLY A 157 -1.79 7.99 13.42
N LYS A 158 -2.02 6.70 13.67
CA LYS A 158 -0.99 5.67 13.66
C LYS A 158 -1.44 4.52 12.77
N ILE A 159 -0.53 4.01 11.95
CA ILE A 159 -0.67 2.68 11.34
C ILE A 159 0.53 1.83 11.72
N GLN A 160 0.32 0.51 11.72
CA GLN A 160 1.34 -0.48 11.99
C GLN A 160 1.44 -1.38 10.76
N PRO A 161 2.22 -0.98 9.73
CA PRO A 161 2.40 -1.81 8.56
C PRO A 161 3.17 -3.09 8.91
N LEU A 162 2.91 -4.13 8.13
CA LEU A 162 3.73 -5.33 8.00
C LEU A 162 4.05 -5.52 6.53
N CYS A 163 5.24 -6.03 6.23
CA CYS A 163 5.58 -6.49 4.89
C CYS A 163 5.50 -8.02 4.83
N PHE A 164 4.63 -8.50 3.96
CA PHE A 164 4.49 -9.91 3.64
C PHE A 164 5.31 -10.22 2.39
N GLU A 165 6.09 -11.28 2.44
CA GLU A 165 6.82 -11.82 1.29
C GLU A 165 6.66 -13.33 1.25
N GLY A 166 6.48 -13.90 0.07
CA GLY A 166 6.33 -15.35 -0.07
C GLY A 166 5.77 -15.72 -1.43
N GLU A 167 5.06 -16.83 -1.49
CA GLU A 167 4.57 -17.41 -2.73
C GLU A 167 3.05 -17.57 -2.71
N LEU A 168 2.44 -17.37 -3.87
CA LEU A 168 1.03 -17.65 -4.11
C LEU A 168 0.84 -18.40 -5.42
N VAL A 169 -0.26 -19.15 -5.52
CA VAL A 169 -0.72 -19.75 -6.76
C VAL A 169 -1.93 -18.98 -7.27
N VAL A 170 -1.89 -18.56 -8.52
CA VAL A 170 -3.00 -17.86 -9.17
C VAL A 170 -4.18 -18.82 -9.33
N GLU A 171 -5.36 -18.44 -8.83
CA GLU A 171 -6.59 -19.23 -9.02
C GLU A 171 -7.58 -18.53 -9.96
N GLN A 172 -7.80 -17.22 -9.75
CA GLN A 172 -8.72 -16.40 -10.54
C GLN A 172 -7.96 -15.17 -11.07
N PRO A 173 -7.44 -15.22 -12.32
CA PRO A 173 -6.60 -14.16 -12.88
C PRO A 173 -7.24 -12.77 -12.87
N ALA A 174 -8.53 -12.67 -13.21
CA ALA A 174 -9.26 -11.40 -13.23
C ALA A 174 -9.33 -10.77 -11.82
N ASN A 175 -9.69 -11.58 -10.82
CA ASN A 175 -9.76 -11.12 -9.44
C ASN A 175 -8.36 -10.72 -8.92
N LEU A 176 -7.30 -11.44 -9.31
CA LEU A 176 -5.94 -11.08 -8.95
C LEU A 176 -5.52 -9.75 -9.59
N HIS A 177 -5.86 -9.53 -10.86
CA HIS A 177 -5.63 -8.27 -11.54
C HIS A 177 -6.33 -7.09 -10.83
N ASP A 178 -7.57 -7.30 -10.37
CA ASP A 178 -8.31 -6.30 -9.60
C ASP A 178 -7.66 -6.01 -8.24
N LEU A 179 -7.20 -7.04 -7.53
CA LEU A 179 -6.47 -6.86 -6.26
C LEU A 179 -5.17 -6.08 -6.46
N ILE A 180 -4.42 -6.35 -7.53
CA ILE A 180 -3.22 -5.60 -7.89
C ILE A 180 -3.57 -4.13 -8.16
N SER A 181 -4.61 -3.89 -8.95
CA SER A 181 -5.00 -2.55 -9.40
C SER A 181 -5.56 -1.70 -8.27
N GLN A 182 -6.46 -2.25 -7.46
CA GLN A 182 -7.13 -1.53 -6.37
C GLN A 182 -6.29 -1.48 -5.10
N GLY A 183 -5.43 -2.48 -4.91
CA GLY A 183 -4.58 -2.64 -3.74
C GLY A 183 -5.26 -3.32 -2.56
N ILE A 184 -4.46 -3.99 -1.73
CA ILE A 184 -4.93 -4.86 -0.66
C ILE A 184 -4.91 -4.15 0.70
N GLY A 185 -6.08 -4.06 1.34
CA GLY A 185 -6.21 -3.63 2.73
C GLY A 185 -6.18 -2.10 2.97
N PRO A 186 -6.26 -1.67 4.24
CA PRO A 186 -6.25 -0.26 4.63
C PRO A 186 -4.88 0.41 4.52
N GLY A 187 -4.84 1.73 4.74
CA GLY A 187 -3.58 2.49 4.80
C GLY A 187 -2.97 2.78 3.44
N LYS A 188 -3.71 2.64 2.35
CA LYS A 188 -3.16 2.75 0.99
C LYS A 188 -2.49 4.08 0.71
N SER A 189 -3.02 5.19 1.24
CA SER A 189 -2.44 6.52 1.08
C SER A 189 -1.12 6.69 1.84
N MET A 190 -0.79 5.74 2.72
CA MET A 190 0.39 5.74 3.58
C MET A 190 1.41 4.67 3.13
N GLY A 191 1.37 4.28 1.84
CA GLY A 191 2.34 3.34 1.26
C GLY A 191 2.01 1.86 1.47
N CYS A 192 0.75 1.52 1.77
CA CYS A 192 0.29 0.14 1.87
C CYS A 192 -0.52 -0.30 0.64
N GLY A 193 -0.70 -1.61 0.48
CA GLY A 193 -1.64 -2.21 -0.44
C GLY A 193 -1.11 -2.47 -1.85
N LEU A 194 0.09 -2.01 -2.19
CA LEU A 194 0.74 -2.37 -3.45
C LEU A 194 1.23 -3.83 -3.38
N LEU A 195 0.58 -4.71 -4.15
CA LEU A 195 1.00 -6.09 -4.36
C LEU A 195 1.97 -6.15 -5.54
N SER A 196 3.23 -6.49 -5.27
CA SER A 196 4.22 -6.77 -6.32
C SER A 196 4.29 -8.26 -6.57
N LEU A 197 4.32 -8.66 -7.85
CA LEU A 197 4.48 -10.05 -8.26
C LEU A 197 5.74 -10.22 -9.12
N ALA A 198 6.39 -11.36 -8.98
CA ALA A 198 7.51 -11.80 -9.80
C ALA A 198 7.35 -13.30 -10.11
N ARG A 199 8.04 -13.78 -11.15
CA ARG A 199 8.13 -15.23 -11.40
C ARG A 199 8.84 -15.89 -10.21
N ALA A 200 8.31 -17.04 -9.80
CA ALA A 200 8.91 -17.89 -8.78
C ALA A 200 10.32 -18.35 -9.21
#